data_AF-A0A833RAZ7-F1
#
_entry.id   AF-A0A833RAZ7-F1
#
_cell.length_a   1.000
_cell.length_b   1.000
_cell.length_c   1.000
_cell.angle_alpha   90.00
_cell.angle_beta   90.00
_cell.angle_gamma   90.00
#
_symmetry.space_group_name_H-M   'P 1'
#
loop_
_entity.id
_entity.type
_entity.pdbx_description
1 polymer ?
#
loop_
_entity_poly.entity_id
_entity_poly.type
_entity_poly.pdbx_seq_one_letter_code
_entity_poly.pdbx_strand_id
1 'polypeptide(L)'
;MRQSVLLRRVLLLGLFFVVLPFFLIMMLNLPSTNSKSEWDEFGRESSGLVKNGHTGDSHKLNVIEEDTEGIVYKEETLRTPDWYLTVEHTEKFGINKVSVEVYKGIREKIWEMEDQLIMARAYLQFAPPNSSNSHLVKELKLRIKEIQRLLAHTTANYHLSRSALQKIRQMEATLFRAQAAYPDCSAMASKLRAMTSNTEEQLRAQQKQASYLTQVVARTMPKGLHCFSLSLISEYFRMDAEKRVLPRGHLVEDPDLYHYAVFSDNVLACSVVVNSTICNSKEPDKIVFHIITDSQNFPTMSAWFLLNPPTPATIQIEAIENLKNLPSNFSSSFKFHGIQDLRFTSPLNYLRFYLPQIFPFLSKVLLLDHDVVVRKDLGELWQVDMEGNVNLAVEACDNTGYSFNRIKTILNFSEPVMASNFDGDTCIWAFGMNLFNLDEWRRHDLTDSFHKWLQLGKERQLWSGGTLPIGQMVFYNHTIALDRSWHLFGLGQPNFRLVSEHELEKAAVLHYNGNRKPWLEISIPRYKVYWKKYLNYNNSFLLRCNIHE
;
A
#
# COMPACT_ATOMS: atom_id res chain seq x y z
N MET A 1 30.10 33.03 -21.57
CA MET A 1 28.95 32.24 -22.07
C MET A 1 28.90 30.76 -21.60
N ARG A 2 29.93 30.20 -20.96
CA ARG A 2 29.90 28.82 -20.40
C ARG A 2 29.55 28.70 -18.89
N GLN A 3 29.66 29.78 -18.11
CA GLN A 3 29.28 29.77 -16.68
C GLN A 3 27.77 29.94 -16.41
N SER A 4 27.00 30.48 -17.36
CA SER A 4 25.54 30.66 -17.23
C SER A 4 24.72 29.38 -17.43
N VAL A 5 25.30 28.38 -18.12
CA VAL A 5 24.66 27.07 -18.36
C VAL A 5 24.77 26.17 -17.13
N LEU A 6 25.86 26.27 -16.38
CA LEU A 6 26.07 25.50 -15.15
C LEU A 6 25.16 26.01 -14.02
N LEU A 7 25.00 27.33 -13.90
CA LEU A 7 24.09 27.93 -12.91
C LEU A 7 22.61 27.61 -13.20
N ARG A 8 22.21 27.56 -14.49
CA ARG A 8 20.87 27.11 -14.90
C ARG A 8 20.64 25.62 -14.58
N ARG A 9 21.63 24.75 -14.79
CA ARG A 9 21.50 23.31 -14.46
C ARG A 9 21.42 23.06 -12.95
N VAL A 10 22.16 23.81 -12.14
CA VAL A 10 22.11 23.71 -10.67
C VAL A 10 20.79 24.24 -10.10
N LEU A 11 20.23 25.31 -10.68
CA LEU A 11 18.89 25.82 -10.32
C LEU A 11 17.76 24.87 -10.76
N LEU A 12 17.86 24.25 -11.95
CA LEU A 12 16.90 23.26 -12.44
C LEU A 12 16.89 21.95 -11.63
N LEU A 13 18.07 21.49 -11.16
CA LEU A 13 18.17 20.35 -10.24
C LEU A 13 17.64 20.70 -8.83
N GLY A 14 17.81 21.94 -8.37
CA GLY A 14 17.24 22.41 -7.12
C GLY A 14 15.71 22.54 -7.13
N LEU A 15 15.11 23.01 -8.24
CA LEU A 15 13.65 23.12 -8.36
C LEU A 15 12.96 21.75 -8.51
N PHE A 16 13.62 20.75 -9.11
CA PHE A 16 13.04 19.41 -9.27
C PHE A 16 12.74 18.71 -7.92
N PHE A 17 13.53 18.99 -6.88
CA PHE A 17 13.32 18.46 -5.53
C PHE A 17 12.33 19.27 -4.68
N VAL A 18 11.99 20.50 -5.09
CA VAL A 18 11.13 21.42 -4.33
C VAL A 18 9.69 21.48 -4.87
N VAL A 19 9.48 21.23 -6.17
CA VAL A 19 8.17 21.43 -6.83
C VAL A 19 7.29 20.17 -6.84
N LEU A 20 7.86 18.96 -6.87
CA LEU A 20 7.08 17.73 -6.81
C LEU A 20 6.19 17.59 -5.54
N PRO A 21 6.63 18.01 -4.34
CA PRO A 21 5.78 18.00 -3.14
C PRO A 21 4.61 18.98 -3.21
N PHE A 22 4.76 20.11 -3.94
CA PHE A 22 3.72 21.14 -4.05
C PHE A 22 2.49 20.67 -4.84
N PHE A 23 2.70 19.81 -5.85
CA PHE A 23 1.61 19.24 -6.64
C PHE A 23 0.78 18.21 -5.86
N LEU A 24 1.40 17.46 -4.93
CA LEU A 24 0.69 16.49 -4.10
C LEU A 24 -0.18 17.16 -3.02
N ILE A 25 0.24 18.33 -2.53
CA ILE A 25 -0.46 19.08 -1.46
C ILE A 25 -1.69 19.82 -2.01
N MET A 26 -1.66 20.28 -3.27
CA MET A 26 -2.77 21.04 -3.86
C MET A 26 -3.97 20.16 -4.23
N MET A 27 -3.75 18.87 -4.53
CA MET A 27 -4.82 17.90 -4.80
C MET A 27 -5.55 17.41 -3.52
N LEU A 28 -4.98 17.62 -2.33
CA LEU A 28 -5.50 17.08 -1.06
C LEU A 28 -6.25 18.10 -0.18
N ASN A 29 -6.33 19.38 -0.57
CA ASN A 29 -6.87 20.46 0.27
C ASN A 29 -7.91 21.36 -0.44
N LEU A 30 -8.98 20.78 -0.99
CA LEU A 30 -10.21 21.53 -1.26
C LEU A 30 -11.24 21.27 -0.15
N PRO A 31 -11.66 22.29 0.63
CA PRO A 31 -12.75 22.18 1.58
C PRO A 31 -14.10 22.05 0.85
N SER A 32 -14.93 21.12 1.32
CA SER A 32 -16.36 21.08 1.05
C SER A 32 -17.04 22.29 1.69
N THR A 33 -17.71 23.13 0.91
CA THR A 33 -18.70 24.08 1.44
C THR A 33 -20.05 23.85 0.77
N ASN A 34 -21.01 23.46 1.60
CA ASN A 34 -22.44 23.44 1.32
C ASN A 34 -22.92 24.82 0.86
N SER A 35 -23.53 24.87 -0.33
CA SER A 35 -24.68 25.75 -0.61
C SER A 35 -25.61 25.00 -1.56
N LYS A 36 -26.62 24.35 -0.99
CA LYS A 36 -27.84 23.91 -1.68
C LYS A 36 -28.60 25.17 -2.12
N SER A 37 -28.62 25.48 -3.41
CA SER A 37 -29.75 26.21 -4.05
C SER A 37 -29.67 26.41 -5.58
N GLU A 38 -28.75 25.79 -6.32
CA GLU A 38 -28.61 26.03 -7.78
C GLU A 38 -28.53 24.75 -8.64
N TRP A 39 -29.26 23.70 -8.25
CA TRP A 39 -29.30 22.43 -9.02
C TRP A 39 -30.71 21.98 -9.47
N ASP A 40 -31.75 22.79 -9.27
CA ASP A 40 -33.13 22.41 -9.63
C ASP A 40 -33.62 22.94 -11.00
N GLU A 41 -32.77 23.60 -11.79
CA GLU A 41 -33.19 24.18 -13.08
C GLU A 41 -32.52 23.56 -14.33
N PHE A 42 -31.63 22.57 -14.17
CA PHE A 42 -31.02 21.86 -15.31
C PHE A 42 -31.57 20.43 -15.52
N GLY A 43 -32.45 19.95 -14.64
CA GLY A 43 -32.99 18.59 -14.64
C GLY A 43 -34.22 18.35 -15.53
N ARG A 44 -34.53 19.23 -16.48
CA ARG A 44 -35.77 19.14 -17.27
C ARG A 44 -35.61 19.13 -18.80
N GLU A 45 -34.42 18.83 -19.32
CA GLU A 45 -34.17 18.68 -20.76
C GLU A 45 -33.30 17.47 -21.15
N SER A 46 -33.35 16.39 -20.37
CA SER A 46 -32.66 15.13 -20.71
C SER A 46 -33.56 13.90 -20.54
N SER A 47 -34.80 13.99 -21.01
CA SER A 47 -35.67 12.84 -21.26
C SER A 47 -35.95 12.74 -22.76
N GLY A 48 -35.04 12.10 -23.48
CA GLY A 48 -35.20 11.82 -24.90
C GLY A 48 -33.89 11.61 -25.61
N LEU A 49 -33.28 10.44 -25.41
CA LEU A 49 -32.47 9.66 -26.37
C LEU A 49 -31.57 8.68 -25.63
N VAL A 50 -32.16 7.55 -25.21
CA VAL A 50 -31.41 6.30 -25.10
C VAL A 50 -31.34 5.71 -26.49
N LYS A 51 -30.13 5.50 -27.02
CA LYS A 51 -29.67 4.28 -27.72
C LYS A 51 -28.31 4.50 -28.40
N ASN A 52 -27.30 3.80 -27.86
CA ASN A 52 -26.22 3.07 -28.54
C ASN A 52 -24.90 3.22 -27.77
N GLY A 53 -24.43 2.12 -27.18
CA GLY A 53 -23.07 2.03 -26.66
C GLY A 53 -22.06 1.91 -27.79
N HIS A 54 -20.79 2.26 -27.53
CA HIS A 54 -19.62 1.74 -28.24
C HIS A 54 -18.39 1.77 -27.32
N THR A 55 -17.68 0.65 -27.33
CA THR A 55 -16.34 0.36 -26.83
C THR A 55 -15.29 1.22 -27.52
N GLY A 56 -14.20 1.56 -26.82
CA GLY A 56 -13.08 2.30 -27.42
C GLY A 56 -12.25 1.41 -28.36
N ASP A 57 -12.32 1.70 -29.66
CA ASP A 57 -11.48 1.06 -30.68
C ASP A 57 -10.21 1.86 -30.96
N SER A 58 -9.07 1.17 -30.98
CA SER A 58 -7.83 1.63 -31.62
C SER A 58 -7.92 1.39 -33.13
N HIS A 59 -7.95 2.42 -33.95
CA HIS A 59 -7.92 2.25 -35.42
C HIS A 59 -6.48 2.11 -35.95
N LYS A 60 -6.20 1.00 -36.63
CA LYS A 60 -5.07 0.86 -37.58
C LYS A 60 -5.53 1.35 -38.95
N LEU A 61 -4.78 2.26 -39.56
CA LEU A 61 -4.96 2.69 -40.95
C LEU A 61 -3.73 2.24 -41.75
N ASN A 62 -3.95 1.36 -42.73
CA ASN A 62 -2.93 1.02 -43.72
C ASN A 62 -3.20 1.87 -44.96
N VAL A 63 -2.26 2.72 -45.36
CA VAL A 63 -2.29 3.42 -46.65
C VAL A 63 -1.29 2.74 -47.56
N ILE A 64 -1.75 2.29 -48.73
CA ILE A 64 -0.90 1.76 -49.80
C ILE A 64 -1.01 2.78 -50.94
N GLU A 65 0.06 3.54 -51.19
CA GLU A 65 0.21 4.33 -52.41
C GLU A 65 1.13 3.56 -53.37
N GLU A 66 0.61 3.23 -54.56
CA GLU A 66 1.41 2.73 -55.69
C GLU A 66 1.83 3.93 -56.54
N ASP A 67 3.14 4.16 -56.64
CA ASP A 67 3.71 5.02 -57.68
C ASP A 67 4.82 4.28 -58.43
N THR A 68 4.87 4.55 -59.74
CA THR A 68 5.66 3.84 -60.74
C THR A 68 7.16 4.10 -60.63
N GLU A 69 7.84 3.44 -59.69
CA GLU A 69 9.26 3.04 -59.73
C GLU A 69 9.60 2.19 -58.47
N GLY A 70 9.01 1.00 -58.36
CA GLY A 70 9.58 -0.16 -57.64
C GLY A 70 10.11 0.02 -56.20
N ILE A 71 9.58 0.92 -55.38
CA ILE A 71 9.87 1.00 -53.94
C ILE A 71 8.55 0.88 -53.17
N VAL A 72 8.38 -0.23 -52.45
CA VAL A 72 7.24 -0.43 -51.55
C VAL A 72 7.59 0.15 -50.18
N TYR A 73 6.91 1.23 -49.79
CA TYR A 73 6.97 1.77 -48.44
C TYR A 73 5.87 1.11 -47.60
N LYS A 74 6.22 0.59 -46.43
CA LYS A 74 5.25 0.08 -45.46
C LYS A 74 5.29 0.98 -44.24
N GLU A 75 4.25 1.79 -44.08
CA GLU A 75 4.10 2.71 -42.95
C GLU A 75 3.13 2.09 -41.94
N GLU A 76 3.62 1.77 -40.74
CA GLU A 76 2.78 1.35 -39.61
C GLU A 76 2.70 2.48 -38.58
N THR A 77 1.49 3.01 -38.40
CA THR A 77 1.22 4.14 -37.50
C THR A 77 0.38 3.69 -36.31
N LEU A 78 0.95 3.77 -35.10
CA LEU A 78 0.26 3.51 -33.84
C LEU A 78 -0.15 4.83 -33.19
N ARG A 79 -1.47 5.02 -32.98
CA ARG A 79 -2.06 6.22 -32.36
C ARG A 79 -2.47 5.96 -30.91
N THR A 80 -1.98 6.78 -30.00
CA THR A 80 -2.56 6.98 -28.66
C THR A 80 -2.71 8.49 -28.38
N PRO A 81 -3.48 8.93 -27.36
CA PRO A 81 -3.69 10.36 -27.08
C PRO A 81 -2.41 11.17 -26.80
N ASP A 82 -1.31 10.50 -26.45
CA ASP A 82 -0.10 11.14 -25.91
C ASP A 82 1.15 11.09 -26.84
N TRP A 83 1.15 10.28 -27.92
CA TRP A 83 2.22 10.24 -28.94
C TRP A 83 1.81 9.47 -30.22
N TYR A 84 2.53 9.68 -31.33
CA TYR A 84 2.54 8.79 -32.51
C TYR A 84 3.96 8.25 -32.79
N LEU A 85 4.06 6.94 -33.06
CA LEU A 85 5.26 6.34 -33.64
C LEU A 85 4.98 6.14 -35.13
N THR A 86 5.93 6.58 -35.94
CA THR A 86 6.03 6.18 -37.34
C THR A 86 7.31 5.35 -37.49
N VAL A 87 7.13 4.13 -38.00
CA VAL A 87 8.21 3.21 -38.34
C VAL A 87 8.25 3.09 -39.85
N GLU A 88 9.29 3.67 -40.47
CA GLU A 88 9.54 3.51 -41.90
C GLU A 88 10.46 2.30 -42.12
N HIS A 89 9.95 1.29 -42.83
CA HIS A 89 10.72 0.11 -43.21
C HIS A 89 11.17 0.23 -44.68
N THR A 90 12.48 0.19 -44.94
CA THR A 90 13.04 0.13 -46.30
C THR A 90 13.75 -1.20 -46.52
N GLU A 91 13.21 -2.06 -47.39
CA GLU A 91 13.66 -3.46 -47.53
C GLU A 91 15.07 -3.64 -48.15
N LYS A 92 15.74 -2.57 -48.60
CA LYS A 92 17.02 -2.70 -49.32
C LYS A 92 18.30 -2.44 -48.51
N PHE A 93 18.23 -1.80 -47.33
CA PHE A 93 19.44 -1.41 -46.57
C PHE A 93 19.40 -1.61 -45.05
N GLY A 94 18.33 -2.21 -44.48
CA GLY A 94 18.33 -2.64 -43.07
C GLY A 94 18.47 -1.52 -42.03
N ILE A 95 18.06 -0.28 -42.35
CA ILE A 95 18.06 0.84 -41.41
C ILE A 95 16.63 1.08 -40.93
N ASN A 96 16.37 0.84 -39.64
CA ASN A 96 15.13 1.25 -38.99
C ASN A 96 15.25 2.70 -38.53
N LYS A 97 14.56 3.62 -39.19
CA LYS A 97 14.44 5.00 -38.70
C LYS A 97 13.17 5.10 -37.86
N VAL A 98 13.34 5.12 -36.53
CA VAL A 98 12.25 5.36 -35.59
C VAL A 98 12.22 6.85 -35.29
N SER A 99 11.12 7.52 -35.63
CA SER A 99 10.88 8.91 -35.24
C SER A 99 9.74 8.98 -34.23
N VAL A 100 9.99 9.69 -33.13
CA VAL A 100 9.02 9.93 -32.06
C VAL A 100 8.81 11.43 -31.98
N GLU A 101 7.66 11.91 -32.43
CA GLU A 101 7.27 13.32 -32.26
C GLU A 101 6.34 13.46 -31.06
N VAL A 102 6.84 14.16 -30.04
CA VAL A 102 6.11 14.52 -28.83
C VAL A 102 5.52 15.91 -29.01
N TYR A 103 4.21 16.08 -28.79
CA TYR A 103 3.55 17.39 -28.77
C TYR A 103 4.11 18.26 -27.62
N LYS A 104 5.14 19.06 -27.94
CA LYS A 104 5.98 19.78 -26.98
C LYS A 104 5.40 21.13 -26.52
N GLY A 105 4.58 21.79 -27.34
CA GLY A 105 4.27 23.22 -27.19
C GLY A 105 3.32 23.65 -26.05
N ILE A 106 2.29 22.86 -25.70
CA ILE A 106 1.30 23.28 -24.69
C ILE A 106 1.82 23.08 -23.27
N ARG A 107 2.50 21.94 -23.02
CA ARG A 107 3.11 21.65 -21.72
C ARG A 107 4.16 22.69 -21.34
N GLU A 108 4.98 23.10 -22.31
CA GLU A 108 5.95 24.20 -22.12
C GLU A 108 5.26 25.51 -21.72
N LYS A 109 4.10 25.83 -22.31
CA LYS A 109 3.34 27.03 -21.97
C LYS A 109 2.61 26.95 -20.63
N ILE A 110 2.17 25.76 -20.22
CA ILE A 110 1.63 25.53 -18.87
C ILE A 110 2.73 25.77 -17.83
N TRP A 111 3.92 25.19 -18.04
CA TRP A 111 5.07 25.44 -17.17
C TRP A 111 5.49 26.91 -17.13
N GLU A 112 5.46 27.61 -18.25
CA GLU A 112 5.74 29.05 -18.30
C GLU A 112 4.74 29.85 -17.45
N MET A 113 3.44 29.55 -17.56
CA MET A 113 2.41 30.19 -16.73
C MET A 113 2.61 29.91 -15.24
N GLU A 114 2.99 28.69 -14.87
CA GLU A 114 3.27 28.31 -13.49
C GLU A 114 4.49 29.03 -12.92
N ASP A 115 5.58 29.11 -13.68
CA ASP A 115 6.81 29.82 -13.28
C ASP A 115 6.53 31.33 -13.11
N GLN A 116 5.79 31.92 -14.05
CA GLN A 116 5.36 33.31 -13.96
C GLN A 116 4.53 33.60 -12.70
N LEU A 117 3.65 32.67 -12.28
CA LEU A 117 2.87 32.82 -11.05
C LEU A 117 3.75 32.73 -9.80
N ILE A 118 4.72 31.82 -9.78
CA ILE A 118 5.67 31.68 -8.68
C ILE A 118 6.48 32.98 -8.52
N MET A 119 7.06 33.47 -9.62
CA MET A 119 7.81 34.72 -9.63
C MET A 119 6.96 35.91 -9.21
N ALA A 120 5.74 36.04 -9.73
CA ALA A 120 4.85 37.16 -9.40
C ALA A 120 4.48 37.17 -7.91
N ARG A 121 4.19 35.99 -7.33
CA ARG A 121 3.90 35.84 -5.90
C ARG A 121 5.11 36.18 -5.03
N ALA A 122 6.32 35.79 -5.46
CA ALA A 122 7.55 36.16 -4.77
C ALA A 122 7.74 37.69 -4.74
N TYR A 123 7.59 38.37 -5.89
CA TYR A 123 7.68 39.84 -5.97
C TYR A 123 6.63 40.56 -5.12
N LEU A 124 5.41 40.04 -5.02
CA LEU A 124 4.40 40.59 -4.11
C LEU A 124 4.82 40.53 -2.64
N GLN A 125 5.61 39.53 -2.25
CA GLN A 125 6.14 39.46 -0.90
C GLN A 125 7.34 40.38 -0.70
N PHE A 126 8.15 40.67 -1.72
CA PHE A 126 9.26 41.64 -1.62
C PHE A 126 8.81 43.10 -1.61
N ALA A 127 7.58 43.39 -2.03
CA ALA A 127 7.01 44.72 -1.99
C ALA A 127 7.01 45.30 -0.55
N PRO A 128 7.54 46.52 -0.33
CA PRO A 128 7.50 47.18 0.98
C PRO A 128 6.08 47.24 1.58
N PRO A 129 5.92 47.17 2.92
CA PRO A 129 4.60 47.21 3.55
C PRO A 129 3.77 48.46 3.19
N ASN A 130 4.45 49.58 2.88
CA ASN A 130 3.84 50.86 2.53
C ASN A 130 3.56 51.02 1.02
N SER A 131 3.93 50.04 0.18
CA SER A 131 3.75 50.08 -1.28
C SER A 131 2.54 49.28 -1.78
N SER A 132 1.59 48.95 -0.90
CA SER A 132 0.34 48.25 -1.24
C SER A 132 -0.48 48.98 -2.32
N ASN A 133 -0.24 50.29 -2.48
CA ASN A 133 -0.83 51.16 -3.49
C ASN A 133 0.05 51.43 -4.73
N SER A 134 1.23 50.83 -4.83
CA SER A 134 2.08 50.95 -6.02
C SER A 134 1.34 50.37 -7.23
N HIS A 135 1.39 51.12 -8.35
CA HIS A 135 0.85 50.69 -9.63
C HIS A 135 1.32 49.26 -10.00
N LEU A 136 2.59 48.95 -9.70
CA LEU A 136 3.19 47.65 -9.96
C LEU A 136 2.57 46.51 -9.11
N VAL A 137 2.26 46.75 -7.83
CA VAL A 137 1.65 45.75 -6.95
C VAL A 137 0.21 45.45 -7.37
N LYS A 138 -0.55 46.49 -7.76
CA LYS A 138 -1.90 46.34 -8.32
C LYS A 138 -1.87 45.56 -9.63
N GLU A 139 -0.91 45.87 -10.50
CA GLU A 139 -0.73 45.19 -11.77
C GLU A 139 -0.31 43.72 -11.60
N LEU A 140 0.65 43.40 -10.72
CA LEU A 140 1.03 42.02 -10.40
C LEU A 140 -0.17 41.21 -9.88
N LYS A 141 -0.98 41.76 -8.96
CA LYS A 141 -2.19 41.10 -8.46
C LYS A 141 -3.22 40.85 -9.58
N LEU A 142 -3.36 41.79 -10.52
CA LEU A 142 -4.24 41.63 -11.69
C LEU A 142 -3.73 40.51 -12.61
N ARG A 143 -2.45 40.54 -12.98
CA ARG A 143 -1.85 39.53 -13.87
C ARG A 143 -1.89 38.13 -13.26
N ILE A 144 -1.67 38.00 -11.95
CA ILE A 144 -1.81 36.72 -11.23
C ILE A 144 -3.22 36.14 -11.42
N LYS A 145 -4.27 36.96 -11.22
CA LYS A 145 -5.66 36.51 -11.41
C LYS A 145 -5.93 36.10 -12.86
N GLU A 146 -5.37 36.80 -13.83
CA GLU A 146 -5.55 36.48 -15.26
C GLU A 146 -4.90 35.13 -15.64
N ILE A 147 -3.66 34.88 -15.20
CA ILE A 147 -2.95 33.61 -15.47
C ILE A 147 -3.58 32.46 -14.69
N GLN A 148 -4.01 32.66 -13.44
CA GLN A 148 -4.73 31.63 -12.67
C GLN A 148 -6.05 31.22 -13.35
N ARG A 149 -6.81 32.18 -13.87
CA ARG A 149 -8.03 31.88 -14.64
C ARG A 149 -7.70 31.10 -15.90
N LEU A 150 -6.64 31.46 -16.62
CA LEU A 150 -6.21 30.70 -17.79
C LEU A 150 -5.85 29.25 -17.44
N LEU A 151 -5.08 29.01 -16.38
CA LEU A 151 -4.74 27.66 -15.93
C LEU A 151 -5.98 26.85 -15.53
N ALA A 152 -6.95 27.47 -14.85
CA ALA A 152 -8.20 26.81 -14.46
C ALA A 152 -9.07 26.38 -15.66
N HIS A 153 -8.95 27.06 -16.81
CA HIS A 153 -9.72 26.77 -18.03
C HIS A 153 -8.93 25.97 -19.08
N THR A 154 -7.64 25.71 -18.82
CA THR A 154 -6.79 24.93 -19.73
C THR A 154 -6.92 23.45 -19.40
N THR A 155 -8.03 22.83 -19.82
CA THR A 155 -8.23 21.38 -19.77
C THR A 155 -8.31 20.83 -21.20
N ALA A 156 -7.32 20.02 -21.58
CA ALA A 156 -7.33 19.06 -22.70
C ALA A 156 -7.70 19.55 -24.12
N ASN A 157 -7.71 20.86 -24.42
CA ASN A 157 -7.89 21.36 -25.79
C ASN A 157 -6.56 21.86 -26.38
N TYR A 158 -6.22 21.35 -27.56
CA TYR A 158 -4.87 21.35 -28.14
C TYR A 158 -4.35 22.70 -28.70
N HIS A 159 -4.95 23.85 -28.35
CA HIS A 159 -4.40 25.16 -28.74
C HIS A 159 -4.73 26.27 -27.74
N LEU A 160 -3.72 27.03 -27.32
CA LEU A 160 -3.90 28.27 -26.56
C LEU A 160 -4.42 29.38 -27.49
N SER A 161 -5.46 30.09 -27.06
CA SER A 161 -5.99 31.21 -27.83
C SER A 161 -4.97 32.35 -27.94
N ARG A 162 -5.07 33.19 -28.97
CA ARG A 162 -4.24 34.42 -29.10
C ARG A 162 -4.35 35.32 -27.87
N SER A 163 -5.54 35.36 -27.24
CA SER A 163 -5.76 36.09 -25.98
C SER A 163 -4.96 35.50 -24.81
N ALA A 164 -4.85 34.16 -24.72
CA ALA A 164 -4.04 33.51 -23.70
C ALA A 164 -2.54 33.82 -23.86
N LEU A 165 -2.01 33.75 -25.09
CA LEU A 165 -0.62 34.13 -25.39
C LEU A 165 -0.33 35.60 -25.07
N GLN A 166 -1.30 36.49 -25.29
CA GLN A 166 -1.17 37.91 -24.96
C GLN A 166 -1.08 38.13 -23.44
N LYS A 167 -1.89 37.41 -22.64
CA LYS A 167 -1.84 37.48 -21.17
C LYS A 167 -0.52 36.97 -20.61
N ILE A 168 0.04 35.89 -21.19
CA ILE A 168 1.38 35.38 -20.82
C ILE A 168 2.45 36.45 -21.06
N ARG A 169 2.45 37.12 -22.23
CA ARG A 169 3.38 38.22 -22.53
C ARG A 169 3.20 39.43 -21.61
N GLN A 170 1.95 39.76 -21.26
CA GLN A 170 1.65 40.86 -20.33
C GLN A 170 2.17 40.58 -18.92
N MET A 171 2.07 39.33 -18.46
CA MET A 171 2.68 38.89 -17.21
C MET A 171 4.20 39.01 -17.27
N GLU A 172 4.84 38.52 -18.33
CA GLU A 172 6.29 38.63 -18.55
C GLU A 172 6.79 40.08 -18.48
N ALA A 173 6.11 41.01 -19.17
CA ALA A 173 6.43 42.43 -19.12
C ALA A 173 6.24 43.06 -17.73
N THR A 174 5.32 42.52 -16.93
CA THR A 174 5.10 42.96 -15.54
C THR A 174 6.19 42.42 -14.61
N LEU A 175 6.61 41.16 -14.79
CA LEU A 175 7.71 40.55 -14.04
C LEU A 175 9.04 41.25 -14.33
N PHE A 176 9.31 41.62 -15.58
CA PHE A 176 10.50 42.38 -15.95
C PHE A 176 10.57 43.73 -15.22
N ARG A 177 9.44 44.45 -15.13
CA ARG A 177 9.35 45.70 -14.34
C ARG A 177 9.50 45.46 -12.85
N ALA A 178 8.98 44.34 -12.33
CA ALA A 178 9.15 43.98 -10.93
C ALA A 178 10.62 43.69 -10.59
N GLN A 179 11.33 42.98 -11.48
CA GLN A 179 12.75 42.73 -11.33
C GLN A 179 13.58 44.03 -11.25
N ALA A 180 13.25 45.02 -12.08
CA ALA A 180 13.92 46.32 -12.05
C ALA A 180 13.59 47.12 -10.78
N ALA A 181 12.38 46.99 -10.24
CA ALA A 181 11.94 47.69 -9.03
C ALA A 181 12.48 47.07 -7.72
N TYR A 182 12.83 45.79 -7.74
CA TYR A 182 13.33 45.05 -6.57
C TYR A 182 14.71 44.42 -6.86
N PRO A 183 15.79 45.21 -7.00
CA PRO A 183 17.11 44.70 -7.42
C PRO A 183 17.92 44.02 -6.29
N ASP A 184 17.49 44.10 -5.02
CA ASP A 184 18.24 43.55 -3.89
C ASP A 184 18.15 42.02 -3.84
N CYS A 185 19.05 41.38 -4.58
CA CYS A 185 19.21 39.93 -4.61
C CYS A 185 19.48 39.31 -3.23
N SER A 186 20.10 40.03 -2.29
CA SER A 186 20.43 39.49 -0.96
C SER A 186 19.19 39.42 -0.06
N ALA A 187 18.39 40.48 -0.02
CA ALA A 187 17.11 40.50 0.69
C ALA A 187 16.11 39.51 0.08
N MET A 188 16.05 39.44 -1.26
CA MET A 188 15.23 38.46 -1.97
C MET A 188 15.67 37.02 -1.66
N ALA A 189 16.98 36.72 -1.75
CA ALA A 189 17.49 35.39 -1.45
C ALA A 189 17.25 34.99 0.01
N SER A 190 17.44 35.90 0.96
CA SER A 190 17.19 35.66 2.38
C SER A 190 15.71 35.38 2.66
N LYS A 191 14.82 36.14 2.04
CA LYS A 191 13.37 35.92 2.17
C LYS A 191 12.90 34.65 1.46
N LEU A 192 13.44 34.31 0.29
CA LEU A 192 13.18 33.01 -0.37
C LEU A 192 13.63 31.85 0.52
N ARG A 193 14.82 31.91 1.12
CA ARG A 193 15.27 30.88 2.08
C ARG A 193 14.32 30.74 3.27
N ALA A 194 13.87 31.85 3.84
CA ALA A 194 12.89 31.83 4.93
C ALA A 194 11.56 31.21 4.49
N MET A 195 11.08 31.52 3.28
CA MET A 195 9.88 30.91 2.70
C MET A 195 10.05 29.40 2.47
N THR A 196 11.20 28.97 1.95
CA THR A 196 11.51 27.55 1.76
C THR A 196 11.50 26.83 3.10
N SER A 197 12.20 27.36 4.11
CA SER A 197 12.22 26.79 5.46
C SER A 197 10.82 26.69 6.08
N ASN A 198 10.02 27.76 5.97
CA ASN A 198 8.65 27.76 6.48
C ASN A 198 7.76 26.75 5.74
N THR A 199 7.93 26.62 4.42
CA THR A 199 7.16 25.67 3.61
C THR A 199 7.58 24.22 3.91
N GLU A 200 8.87 23.96 4.10
CA GLU A 200 9.36 22.66 4.56
C GLU A 200 8.80 22.30 5.95
N GLU A 201 8.75 23.26 6.86
CA GLU A 201 8.18 23.04 8.19
C GLU A 201 6.67 22.75 8.13
N GLN A 202 5.91 23.50 7.32
CA GLN A 202 4.50 23.22 7.06
C GLN A 202 4.29 21.85 6.43
N LEU A 203 5.12 21.47 5.45
CA LEU A 203 5.07 20.13 4.84
C LEU A 203 5.33 19.05 5.89
N ARG A 204 6.36 19.20 6.74
CA ARG A 204 6.63 18.25 7.84
C ARG A 204 5.47 18.17 8.82
N ALA A 205 4.83 19.29 9.17
CA ALA A 205 3.66 19.31 10.05
C ALA A 205 2.47 18.56 9.43
N GLN A 206 2.17 18.82 8.16
CA GLN A 206 1.10 18.14 7.41
C GLN A 206 1.38 16.63 7.26
N GLN A 207 2.63 16.25 6.98
CA GLN A 207 3.03 14.84 6.93
C GLN A 207 2.83 14.14 8.28
N LYS A 208 3.19 14.80 9.40
CA LYS A 208 2.94 14.28 10.75
C LYS A 208 1.44 14.10 11.01
N GLN A 209 0.61 15.07 10.64
CA GLN A 209 -0.84 14.99 10.79
C GLN A 209 -1.45 13.86 9.94
N ALA A 210 -1.07 13.75 8.67
CA ALA A 210 -1.54 12.69 7.77
C ALA A 210 -1.12 11.29 8.28
N SER A 211 0.11 11.16 8.78
CA SER A 211 0.60 9.92 9.40
C SER A 211 -0.22 9.55 10.64
N TYR A 212 -0.49 10.53 11.52
CA TYR A 212 -1.33 10.33 12.69
C TYR A 212 -2.75 9.85 12.32
N LEU A 213 -3.41 10.53 11.37
CA LEU A 213 -4.75 10.13 10.92
C LEU A 213 -4.76 8.74 10.29
N THR A 214 -3.72 8.39 9.52
CA THR A 214 -3.56 7.03 8.97
C THR A 214 -3.47 5.98 10.09
N GLN A 215 -2.75 6.28 11.18
CA GLN A 215 -2.65 5.37 12.33
C GLN A 215 -3.98 5.25 13.08
N VAL A 216 -4.76 6.34 13.20
CA VAL A 216 -6.10 6.29 13.78
C VAL A 216 -7.00 5.40 12.94
N VAL A 217 -7.09 5.63 11.63
CA VAL A 217 -7.94 4.82 10.73
C VAL A 217 -7.54 3.35 10.73
N ALA A 218 -6.25 3.04 10.77
CA ALA A 218 -5.74 1.67 10.85
C ALA A 218 -6.08 0.95 12.17
N ARG A 219 -6.45 1.68 13.23
CA ARG A 219 -6.79 1.16 14.56
C ARG A 219 -8.28 1.16 14.84
N THR A 220 -9.04 2.05 14.20
CA THR A 220 -10.49 2.17 14.40
C THR A 220 -11.23 1.11 13.60
N MET A 221 -12.19 0.44 14.23
CA MET A 221 -13.10 -0.48 13.54
C MET A 221 -14.11 0.33 12.71
N PRO A 222 -14.21 0.10 11.38
CA PRO A 222 -15.26 0.68 10.56
C PRO A 222 -16.65 0.30 11.05
N LYS A 223 -17.63 1.22 10.92
CA LYS A 223 -19.01 1.01 11.39
C LYS A 223 -19.64 -0.26 10.83
N GLY A 224 -19.40 -0.56 9.55
CA GLY A 224 -19.89 -1.78 8.91
C GLY A 224 -19.33 -3.05 9.58
N LEU A 225 -18.02 -3.10 9.84
CA LEU A 225 -17.39 -4.24 10.53
C LEU A 225 -17.89 -4.39 11.98
N HIS A 226 -18.16 -3.27 12.65
CA HIS A 226 -18.74 -3.28 13.98
C HIS A 226 -20.17 -3.86 13.98
N CYS A 227 -21.05 -3.37 13.09
CA CYS A 227 -22.39 -3.93 12.88
C CYS A 227 -22.33 -5.43 12.56
N PHE A 228 -21.40 -5.81 11.69
CA PHE A 228 -21.24 -7.19 11.24
C PHE A 228 -20.88 -8.11 12.40
N SER A 229 -19.92 -7.69 13.23
CA SER A 229 -19.50 -8.42 14.42
C SER A 229 -20.65 -8.58 15.42
N LEU A 230 -21.35 -7.50 15.75
CA LEU A 230 -22.50 -7.55 16.67
C LEU A 230 -23.65 -8.43 16.14
N SER A 231 -23.89 -8.40 14.84
CA SER A 231 -24.94 -9.23 14.22
C SER A 231 -24.63 -10.72 14.32
N LEU A 232 -23.36 -11.10 14.12
CA LEU A 232 -22.90 -12.48 14.27
C LEU A 232 -22.91 -12.94 15.73
N ILE A 233 -22.52 -12.07 16.67
CA ILE A 233 -22.63 -12.37 18.12
C ILE A 233 -24.08 -12.65 18.50
N SER A 234 -25.02 -11.80 18.05
CA SER A 234 -26.44 -12.00 18.31
C SER A 234 -26.93 -13.34 17.75
N GLU A 235 -26.45 -13.73 16.56
CA GLU A 235 -26.81 -14.99 15.93
C GLU A 235 -26.21 -16.20 16.67
N TYR A 236 -24.95 -16.10 17.11
CA TYR A 236 -24.29 -17.14 17.91
C TYR A 236 -25.10 -17.50 19.16
N PHE A 237 -25.50 -16.48 19.93
CA PHE A 237 -26.25 -16.69 21.17
C PHE A 237 -27.71 -17.10 20.93
N ARG A 238 -28.24 -16.89 19.71
CA ARG A 238 -29.57 -17.36 19.29
C ARG A 238 -29.57 -18.84 18.90
N MET A 239 -28.45 -19.40 18.44
CA MET A 239 -28.33 -20.82 18.09
C MET A 239 -28.41 -21.72 19.32
N ASP A 240 -29.05 -22.88 19.21
CA ASP A 240 -29.01 -23.93 20.23
C ASP A 240 -27.57 -24.46 20.39
N ALA A 241 -27.19 -24.87 21.61
CA ALA A 241 -25.83 -25.36 21.89
C ALA A 241 -25.40 -26.53 20.99
N GLU A 242 -26.33 -27.43 20.66
CA GLU A 242 -26.11 -28.58 19.76
C GLU A 242 -25.75 -28.16 18.33
N LYS A 243 -26.21 -26.98 17.90
CA LYS A 243 -25.92 -26.42 16.57
C LYS A 243 -24.62 -25.62 16.55
N ARG A 244 -23.95 -25.44 17.69
CA ARG A 244 -22.67 -24.72 17.80
C ARG A 244 -21.45 -25.65 17.66
N VAL A 245 -21.63 -26.79 17.01
CA VAL A 245 -20.59 -27.78 16.77
C VAL A 245 -20.15 -27.70 15.31
N LEU A 246 -18.85 -27.46 15.09
CA LEU A 246 -18.27 -27.45 13.75
C LEU A 246 -18.19 -28.87 13.18
N PRO A 247 -18.39 -29.05 11.86
CA PRO A 247 -18.31 -30.36 11.23
C PRO A 247 -16.88 -30.92 11.25
N ARG A 248 -16.76 -32.25 11.12
CA ARG A 248 -15.47 -32.96 10.94
C ARG A 248 -14.44 -32.77 12.08
N GLY A 249 -14.91 -32.51 13.30
CA GLY A 249 -14.03 -32.33 14.48
C GLY A 249 -13.07 -33.50 14.78
N HIS A 250 -13.37 -34.71 14.33
CA HIS A 250 -12.49 -35.89 14.49
C HIS A 250 -11.20 -35.83 13.65
N LEU A 251 -11.12 -34.94 12.65
CA LEU A 251 -9.94 -34.77 11.79
C LEU A 251 -9.00 -33.67 12.29
N VAL A 252 -9.37 -32.95 13.35
CA VAL A 252 -8.62 -31.78 13.83
C VAL A 252 -7.22 -32.15 14.32
N GLU A 253 -7.03 -33.37 14.83
CA GLU A 253 -5.75 -33.86 15.35
C GLU A 253 -5.09 -34.90 14.44
N ASP A 254 -5.61 -35.12 13.23
CA ASP A 254 -5.09 -36.13 12.29
C ASP A 254 -3.76 -35.67 11.66
N PRO A 255 -2.61 -36.27 12.03
CA PRO A 255 -1.29 -35.78 11.64
C PRO A 255 -0.97 -35.92 10.15
N ASP A 256 -1.77 -36.69 9.40
CA ASP A 256 -1.58 -36.92 7.96
C ASP A 256 -2.20 -35.80 7.10
N LEU A 257 -2.84 -34.81 7.73
CA LEU A 257 -3.51 -33.68 7.07
C LEU A 257 -2.64 -32.41 7.04
N TYR A 258 -3.06 -31.44 6.22
CA TYR A 258 -2.39 -30.16 6.10
C TYR A 258 -2.96 -29.16 7.12
N HIS A 259 -2.23 -28.93 8.21
CA HIS A 259 -2.64 -28.05 9.30
C HIS A 259 -2.21 -26.60 9.09
N TYR A 260 -3.18 -25.69 9.07
CA TYR A 260 -2.97 -24.27 8.92
C TYR A 260 -3.38 -23.55 10.21
N ALA A 261 -2.47 -22.76 10.79
CA ALA A 261 -2.76 -21.93 11.96
C ALA A 261 -3.04 -20.49 11.53
N VAL A 262 -4.14 -19.92 12.01
CA VAL A 262 -4.51 -18.51 11.78
C VAL A 262 -4.91 -17.88 13.10
N PHE A 263 -4.25 -16.78 13.48
CA PHE A 263 -4.59 -16.04 14.70
C PHE A 263 -5.24 -14.72 14.32
N SER A 264 -6.49 -14.50 14.73
CA SER A 264 -7.25 -13.34 14.27
C SER A 264 -8.37 -12.94 15.22
N ASP A 265 -8.56 -11.64 15.38
CA ASP A 265 -9.75 -10.98 15.93
C ASP A 265 -10.69 -10.45 14.82
N ASN A 266 -10.31 -10.62 13.56
CA ASN A 266 -11.04 -10.11 12.40
C ASN A 266 -11.61 -11.27 11.56
N VAL A 267 -12.93 -11.39 11.59
CA VAL A 267 -13.69 -12.44 10.90
C VAL A 267 -13.60 -12.35 9.38
N LEU A 268 -13.58 -11.16 8.77
CA LEU A 268 -13.45 -11.04 7.31
C LEU A 268 -12.04 -11.37 6.83
N ALA A 269 -11.03 -10.91 7.58
CA ALA A 269 -9.64 -11.22 7.31
C ALA A 269 -9.45 -12.75 7.33
N CYS A 270 -9.94 -13.39 8.40
CA CYS A 270 -9.89 -14.84 8.55
C CYS A 270 -10.68 -15.57 7.45
N SER A 271 -11.90 -15.12 7.10
CA SER A 271 -12.67 -15.76 6.03
C SER A 271 -11.97 -15.71 4.68
N VAL A 272 -11.27 -14.61 4.36
CA VAL A 272 -10.51 -14.51 3.11
C VAL A 272 -9.32 -15.46 3.11
N VAL A 273 -8.56 -15.57 4.20
CA VAL A 273 -7.46 -16.54 4.28
C VAL A 273 -7.96 -17.97 4.08
N VAL A 274 -9.03 -18.35 4.78
CA VAL A 274 -9.64 -19.68 4.67
C VAL A 274 -10.15 -19.93 3.23
N ASN A 275 -11.00 -19.05 2.70
CA ASN A 275 -11.58 -19.22 1.37
C ASN A 275 -10.51 -19.22 0.28
N SER A 276 -9.53 -18.32 0.35
CA SER A 276 -8.47 -18.25 -0.64
C SER A 276 -7.57 -19.48 -0.61
N THR A 277 -7.28 -20.04 0.56
CA THR A 277 -6.49 -21.28 0.64
C THR A 277 -7.25 -22.45 0.04
N ILE A 278 -8.53 -22.61 0.39
CA ILE A 278 -9.36 -23.74 -0.08
C ILE A 278 -9.59 -23.64 -1.59
N CYS A 279 -9.97 -22.47 -2.11
CA CYS A 279 -10.27 -22.27 -3.53
C CYS A 279 -9.06 -22.49 -4.45
N ASN A 280 -7.84 -22.38 -3.94
CA ASN A 280 -6.62 -22.57 -4.72
C ASN A 280 -5.89 -23.89 -4.39
N SER A 281 -6.43 -24.72 -3.50
CA SER A 281 -5.85 -26.01 -3.13
C SER A 281 -6.19 -27.11 -4.14
N LYS A 282 -5.23 -28.01 -4.38
CA LYS A 282 -5.46 -29.24 -5.15
C LYS A 282 -6.16 -30.33 -4.32
N GLU A 283 -6.00 -30.31 -3.00
CA GLU A 283 -6.54 -31.29 -2.06
C GLU A 283 -7.26 -30.59 -0.90
N PRO A 284 -8.38 -29.87 -1.17
CA PRO A 284 -9.05 -29.04 -0.16
C PRO A 284 -9.65 -29.85 1.00
N ASP A 285 -9.93 -31.14 0.80
CA ASP A 285 -10.46 -32.07 1.80
C ASP A 285 -9.42 -32.52 2.82
N LYS A 286 -8.12 -32.32 2.53
CA LYS A 286 -7.00 -32.56 3.45
C LYS A 286 -6.62 -31.34 4.30
N ILE A 287 -7.29 -30.21 4.13
CA ILE A 287 -6.97 -28.98 4.85
C ILE A 287 -7.66 -28.99 6.23
N VAL A 288 -6.88 -28.67 7.27
CA VAL A 288 -7.37 -28.41 8.63
C VAL A 288 -6.97 -27.00 9.03
N PHE A 289 -7.95 -26.14 9.31
CA PHE A 289 -7.71 -24.81 9.86
C PHE A 289 -7.85 -24.79 11.38
N HIS A 290 -6.84 -24.28 12.07
CA HIS A 290 -6.89 -23.94 13.48
C HIS A 290 -6.94 -22.42 13.64
N ILE A 291 -8.13 -21.90 13.90
CA ILE A 291 -8.33 -20.48 14.12
C ILE A 291 -8.33 -20.22 15.62
N ILE A 292 -7.34 -19.44 16.08
CA ILE A 292 -7.32 -18.98 17.46
C ILE A 292 -7.70 -17.50 17.51
N THR A 293 -8.64 -17.18 18.38
CA THR A 293 -9.14 -15.81 18.61
C THR A 293 -9.21 -15.51 20.10
N ASP A 294 -9.53 -14.27 20.47
CA ASP A 294 -9.78 -13.93 21.87
C ASP A 294 -11.22 -14.27 22.28
N SER A 295 -11.49 -14.37 23.59
CA SER A 295 -12.82 -14.66 24.13
C SER A 295 -13.92 -13.70 23.66
N GLN A 296 -13.60 -12.45 23.32
CA GLN A 296 -14.57 -11.45 22.88
C GLN A 296 -15.00 -11.69 21.42
N ASN A 297 -14.06 -12.15 20.58
CA ASN A 297 -14.28 -12.40 19.16
C ASN A 297 -14.69 -13.85 18.86
N PHE A 298 -14.56 -14.77 19.82
CA PHE A 298 -14.95 -16.18 19.67
C PHE A 298 -16.40 -16.36 19.18
N PRO A 299 -17.44 -15.74 19.78
CA PRO A 299 -18.81 -15.88 19.28
C PRO A 299 -18.98 -15.42 17.83
N THR A 300 -18.36 -14.30 17.46
CA THR A 300 -18.39 -13.76 16.10
C THR A 300 -17.75 -14.74 15.11
N MET A 301 -16.55 -15.21 15.42
CA MET A 301 -15.78 -16.11 14.57
C MET A 301 -16.50 -17.44 14.40
N SER A 302 -16.97 -18.03 15.51
CA SER A 302 -17.73 -19.29 15.50
C SER A 302 -19.02 -19.17 14.70
N ALA A 303 -19.84 -18.14 14.92
CA ALA A 303 -21.07 -17.97 14.15
C ALA A 303 -20.82 -17.87 12.65
N TRP A 304 -19.79 -17.14 12.22
CA TRP A 304 -19.49 -17.00 10.80
C TRP A 304 -19.23 -18.35 10.13
N PHE A 305 -18.37 -19.19 10.71
CA PHE A 305 -18.00 -20.48 10.12
C PHE A 305 -19.05 -21.58 10.37
N LEU A 306 -19.91 -21.44 11.37
CA LEU A 306 -21.10 -22.29 11.51
C LEU A 306 -22.13 -21.99 10.42
N LEU A 307 -22.31 -20.72 10.07
CA LEU A 307 -23.24 -20.28 9.02
C LEU A 307 -22.68 -20.45 7.61
N ASN A 308 -21.35 -20.45 7.48
CA ASN A 308 -20.64 -20.62 6.21
C ASN A 308 -19.53 -21.68 6.36
N PRO A 309 -19.88 -22.97 6.55
CA PRO A 309 -18.87 -24.01 6.72
C PRO A 309 -17.95 -24.11 5.50
N PRO A 310 -16.62 -24.13 5.70
CA PRO A 310 -15.65 -24.12 4.60
C PRO A 310 -15.42 -25.53 4.01
N THR A 311 -16.49 -26.23 3.66
CA THR A 311 -16.44 -27.60 3.09
C THR A 311 -15.73 -27.60 1.72
N PRO A 312 -14.83 -28.55 1.42
CA PRO A 312 -14.54 -29.77 2.18
C PRO A 312 -13.44 -29.67 3.24
N ALA A 313 -12.90 -28.50 3.57
CA ALA A 313 -11.90 -28.39 4.62
C ALA A 313 -12.50 -28.59 6.03
N THR A 314 -11.64 -28.97 6.97
CA THR A 314 -11.95 -29.02 8.40
C THR A 314 -11.54 -27.70 9.06
N ILE A 315 -12.30 -27.27 10.06
CA ILE A 315 -12.04 -26.01 10.77
C ILE A 315 -12.29 -26.19 12.26
N GLN A 316 -11.33 -25.74 13.08
CA GLN A 316 -11.44 -25.61 14.52
C GLN A 316 -11.32 -24.12 14.86
N ILE A 317 -12.15 -23.67 15.80
CA ILE A 317 -12.10 -22.31 16.34
C ILE A 317 -11.96 -22.43 17.85
N GLU A 318 -10.93 -21.81 18.42
CA GLU A 318 -10.69 -21.79 19.85
C GLU A 318 -10.42 -20.38 20.35
N ALA A 319 -10.84 -20.11 21.58
CA ALA A 319 -10.45 -18.92 22.32
C ALA A 319 -9.10 -19.15 23.00
N ILE A 320 -8.27 -18.11 23.14
CA ILE A 320 -7.00 -18.16 23.89
C ILE A 320 -7.21 -18.77 25.27
N GLU A 321 -8.29 -18.40 25.95
CA GLU A 321 -8.62 -18.82 27.30
C GLU A 321 -8.89 -20.33 27.43
N ASN A 322 -9.21 -21.01 26.33
CA ASN A 322 -9.42 -22.46 26.29
C ASN A 322 -8.10 -23.24 26.10
N LEU A 323 -7.00 -22.56 25.74
CA LEU A 323 -5.72 -23.20 25.49
C LEU A 323 -5.03 -23.57 26.80
N LYS A 324 -5.11 -24.84 27.17
CA LYS A 324 -4.64 -25.37 28.47
C LYS A 324 -3.12 -25.28 28.68
N ASN A 325 -2.35 -25.30 27.59
CA ASN A 325 -0.88 -25.38 27.63
C ASN A 325 -0.19 -24.02 27.59
N LEU A 326 -0.94 -22.92 27.71
CA LEU A 326 -0.37 -21.57 27.78
C LEU A 326 -0.12 -21.15 29.24
N PRO A 327 0.84 -20.25 29.49
CA PRO A 327 1.02 -19.63 30.80
C PRO A 327 -0.26 -18.97 31.31
N SER A 328 -0.57 -19.10 32.60
CA SER A 328 -1.80 -18.53 33.20
C SER A 328 -1.91 -17.00 33.06
N ASN A 329 -0.79 -16.31 32.93
CA ASN A 329 -0.69 -14.88 32.71
C ASN A 329 -0.45 -14.50 31.24
N PHE A 330 -0.68 -15.39 30.27
CA PHE A 330 -0.36 -15.16 28.86
C PHE A 330 -0.97 -13.83 28.35
N SER A 331 -2.28 -13.63 28.52
CA SER A 331 -2.98 -12.44 28.00
C SER A 331 -2.51 -11.11 28.60
N SER A 332 -1.87 -11.12 29.77
CA SER A 332 -1.35 -9.91 30.44
C SER A 332 0.17 -9.73 30.27
N SER A 333 0.88 -10.73 29.76
CA SER A 333 2.35 -10.78 29.72
C SER A 333 3.00 -9.87 28.68
N PHE A 334 2.23 -9.33 27.73
CA PHE A 334 2.75 -8.59 26.56
C PHE A 334 2.47 -7.08 26.60
N LYS A 335 2.21 -6.54 27.79
CA LYS A 335 2.13 -5.09 28.02
C LYS A 335 3.53 -4.56 28.35
N PHE A 336 4.12 -3.79 27.44
CA PHE A 336 5.44 -3.19 27.63
C PHE A 336 5.32 -1.72 28.05
N HIS A 337 6.18 -1.27 28.96
CA HIS A 337 6.24 0.14 29.35
C HIS A 337 6.63 0.99 28.12
N GLY A 338 5.83 2.02 27.83
CA GLY A 338 6.08 2.93 26.70
C GLY A 338 5.55 2.48 25.32
N ILE A 339 5.13 1.22 25.16
CA ILE A 339 4.49 0.72 23.93
C ILE A 339 2.99 0.65 24.14
N GLN A 340 2.27 1.72 23.72
CA GLN A 340 0.81 1.79 23.83
C GLN A 340 0.08 1.26 22.58
N ASP A 341 0.82 0.82 21.56
CA ASP A 341 0.22 0.34 20.32
C ASP A 341 -0.30 -1.09 20.48
N LEU A 342 -1.63 -1.25 20.50
CA LEU A 342 -2.31 -2.55 20.64
C LEU A 342 -1.86 -3.59 19.59
N ARG A 343 -1.39 -3.15 18.42
CA ARG A 343 -0.84 -4.05 17.39
C ARG A 343 0.41 -4.77 17.85
N PHE A 344 1.17 -4.20 18.79
CA PHE A 344 2.38 -4.80 19.32
C PHE A 344 2.17 -5.50 20.67
N THR A 345 1.03 -5.24 21.32
CA THR A 345 0.70 -5.81 22.64
C THR A 345 -0.42 -6.84 22.60
N SER A 346 -1.07 -7.08 21.44
CA SER A 346 -2.11 -8.10 21.32
C SER A 346 -1.54 -9.49 21.60
N PRO A 347 -2.11 -10.26 22.55
CA PRO A 347 -1.67 -11.62 22.86
C PRO A 347 -1.72 -12.57 21.66
N LEU A 348 -2.66 -12.35 20.73
CA LEU A 348 -2.77 -13.14 19.49
C LEU A 348 -1.47 -13.14 18.68
N ASN A 349 -0.74 -12.02 18.68
CA ASN A 349 0.51 -11.91 17.95
C ASN A 349 1.63 -12.76 18.56
N TYR A 350 1.55 -13.12 19.84
CA TYR A 350 2.56 -13.90 20.54
C TYR A 350 2.27 -15.40 20.54
N LEU A 351 1.04 -15.83 20.19
CA LEU A 351 0.70 -17.25 20.03
C LEU A 351 1.61 -17.96 19.03
N ARG A 352 2.15 -17.22 18.05
CA ARG A 352 3.12 -17.75 17.08
C ARG A 352 4.35 -18.36 17.72
N PHE A 353 4.72 -18.00 18.95
CA PHE A 353 5.86 -18.57 19.68
C PHE A 353 5.49 -19.77 20.56
N TYR A 354 4.20 -20.13 20.59
CA TYR A 354 3.66 -21.25 21.36
C TYR A 354 3.06 -22.35 20.47
N LEU A 355 3.39 -22.37 19.18
CA LEU A 355 2.86 -23.37 18.24
C LEU A 355 3.07 -24.81 18.75
N PRO A 356 4.21 -25.20 19.33
CA PRO A 356 4.37 -26.55 19.88
C PRO A 356 3.47 -26.84 21.09
N GLN A 357 3.13 -25.83 21.91
CA GLN A 357 2.25 -25.98 23.07
C GLN A 357 0.78 -26.01 22.66
N ILE A 358 0.41 -25.25 21.63
CA ILE A 358 -0.93 -25.22 21.04
C ILE A 358 -1.19 -26.54 20.29
N PHE A 359 -0.18 -27.06 19.58
CA PHE A 359 -0.26 -28.26 18.75
C PHE A 359 0.75 -29.33 19.18
N PRO A 360 0.56 -29.96 20.35
CA PRO A 360 1.53 -30.92 20.87
C PRO A 360 1.64 -32.21 20.04
N PHE A 361 0.60 -32.55 19.26
CA PHE A 361 0.54 -33.77 18.46
C PHE A 361 1.01 -33.61 17.02
N LEU A 362 1.19 -32.38 16.55
CA LEU A 362 1.58 -32.10 15.16
C LEU A 362 3.10 -32.03 15.03
N SER A 363 3.61 -32.56 13.92
CA SER A 363 5.03 -32.46 13.52
C SER A 363 5.30 -31.19 12.70
N LYS A 364 4.35 -30.77 11.87
CA LYS A 364 4.43 -29.55 11.06
C LYS A 364 3.14 -28.73 11.14
N VAL A 365 3.27 -27.41 11.01
CA VAL A 365 2.12 -26.50 10.88
C VAL A 365 2.48 -25.32 9.99
N LEU A 366 1.56 -24.92 9.11
CA LEU A 366 1.73 -23.74 8.27
C LEU A 366 1.00 -22.54 8.90
N LEU A 367 1.76 -21.54 9.36
CA LEU A 367 1.23 -20.31 9.90
C LEU A 367 0.90 -19.32 8.78
N LEU A 368 -0.34 -18.83 8.75
CA LEU A 368 -0.78 -17.73 7.89
C LEU A 368 -1.24 -16.56 8.75
N ASP A 369 -0.67 -15.37 8.53
CA ASP A 369 -1.22 -14.15 9.12
C ASP A 369 -2.61 -13.88 8.50
N HIS A 370 -3.52 -13.27 9.26
CA HIS A 370 -4.92 -13.10 8.83
C HIS A 370 -5.12 -12.15 7.63
N ASP A 371 -4.08 -11.41 7.25
CA ASP A 371 -4.05 -10.41 6.20
C ASP A 371 -3.28 -10.91 4.98
N VAL A 372 -3.39 -12.21 4.69
CA VAL A 372 -2.89 -12.81 3.47
C VAL A 372 -4.00 -13.24 2.52
N VAL A 373 -3.66 -13.42 1.25
CA VAL A 373 -4.49 -14.06 0.23
C VAL A 373 -3.65 -15.15 -0.42
N VAL A 374 -4.12 -16.38 -0.35
CA VAL A 374 -3.50 -17.51 -1.03
C VAL A 374 -3.98 -17.53 -2.49
N ARG A 375 -3.04 -17.70 -3.42
CA ARG A 375 -3.23 -17.60 -4.87
C ARG A 375 -2.85 -18.88 -5.61
N LYS A 376 -2.12 -19.78 -4.95
CA LYS A 376 -1.67 -21.06 -5.48
C LYS A 376 -1.73 -22.12 -4.40
N ASP A 377 -1.73 -23.38 -4.82
CA ASP A 377 -1.67 -24.53 -3.94
C ASP A 377 -0.41 -24.49 -3.06
N LEU A 378 -0.59 -24.69 -1.76
CA LEU A 378 0.51 -24.70 -0.77
C LEU A 378 0.92 -26.13 -0.38
N GLY A 379 0.28 -27.16 -0.96
CA GLY A 379 0.52 -28.58 -0.66
C GLY A 379 1.99 -28.99 -0.82
N GLU A 380 2.68 -28.44 -1.82
CA GLU A 380 4.08 -28.74 -2.11
C GLU A 380 5.03 -28.36 -0.96
N LEU A 381 4.69 -27.37 -0.12
CA LEU A 381 5.51 -26.97 1.03
C LEU A 381 5.65 -28.10 2.07
N TRP A 382 4.63 -28.94 2.23
CA TRP A 382 4.64 -30.02 3.20
C TRP A 382 5.70 -31.09 2.91
N GLN A 383 6.08 -31.22 1.64
CA GLN A 383 7.07 -32.18 1.14
C GLN A 383 8.51 -31.62 1.14
N VAL A 384 8.71 -30.35 1.49
CA VAL A 384 10.04 -29.76 1.56
C VAL A 384 10.83 -30.39 2.70
N ASP A 385 12.04 -30.85 2.39
CA ASP A 385 13.03 -31.23 3.40
C ASP A 385 13.52 -29.97 4.11
N MET A 386 13.36 -29.95 5.44
CA MET A 386 13.74 -28.81 6.26
C MET A 386 15.15 -28.97 6.84
N GLU A 387 15.91 -30.01 6.49
CA GLU A 387 17.33 -30.20 6.85
C GLU A 387 17.60 -30.01 8.36
N GLY A 388 16.69 -30.47 9.22
CA GLY A 388 16.77 -30.30 10.68
C GLY A 388 16.51 -28.87 11.19
N ASN A 389 16.04 -27.95 10.34
CA ASN A 389 15.64 -26.58 10.70
C ASN A 389 14.17 -26.52 11.14
N VAL A 390 13.82 -25.39 11.76
CA VAL A 390 12.52 -25.17 12.38
C VAL A 390 11.56 -24.40 11.48
N ASN A 391 12.05 -23.49 10.63
CA ASN A 391 11.21 -22.53 9.91
C ASN A 391 11.54 -22.49 8.40
N LEU A 392 10.53 -22.54 7.54
CA LEU A 392 10.65 -22.16 6.13
C LEU A 392 10.04 -20.77 5.91
N ALA A 393 10.81 -19.85 5.34
CA ALA A 393 10.39 -18.46 5.17
C ALA A 393 11.06 -17.79 3.96
N VAL A 394 10.43 -16.77 3.37
CA VAL A 394 11.02 -15.97 2.29
C VAL A 394 11.90 -14.84 2.84
N GLU A 395 13.07 -14.60 2.26
CA GLU A 395 13.93 -13.47 2.62
C GLU A 395 13.48 -12.12 2.03
N ALA A 396 13.75 -11.03 2.75
CA ALA A 396 13.46 -9.67 2.32
C ALA A 396 14.59 -8.96 1.56
N CYS A 397 15.76 -9.56 1.46
CA CYS A 397 16.96 -8.92 0.93
C CYS A 397 16.95 -8.65 -0.56
N ASP A 398 16.45 -9.58 -1.36
CA ASP A 398 16.50 -9.43 -2.81
C ASP A 398 15.55 -8.32 -3.26
N ASN A 399 16.01 -7.30 -3.99
CA ASN A 399 15.23 -6.37 -4.84
C ASN A 399 13.78 -5.99 -4.41
N THR A 400 13.47 -5.96 -3.11
CA THR A 400 12.13 -5.72 -2.57
C THR A 400 11.79 -4.23 -2.54
N GLY A 401 12.81 -3.35 -2.66
CA GLY A 401 12.66 -1.94 -2.35
C GLY A 401 12.43 -1.66 -0.87
N TYR A 402 12.55 -2.66 0.03
CA TYR A 402 12.56 -2.43 1.47
C TYR A 402 13.91 -1.86 1.90
N SER A 403 13.90 -0.65 2.44
CA SER A 403 15.07 -0.05 3.11
C SER A 403 15.42 -0.72 4.44
N PHE A 404 14.55 -1.60 4.96
CA PHE A 404 14.66 -2.27 6.26
C PHE A 404 14.64 -3.80 6.08
N ASN A 405 15.61 -4.33 5.33
CA ASN A 405 15.69 -5.76 4.98
C ASN A 405 16.79 -6.53 5.72
N ARG A 406 17.57 -5.86 6.58
CA ARG A 406 18.63 -6.45 7.41
C ARG A 406 18.29 -6.36 8.88
N ILE A 407 18.70 -7.35 9.69
CA ILE A 407 18.31 -7.39 11.10
C ILE A 407 18.84 -6.18 11.91
N LYS A 408 19.96 -5.56 11.50
CA LYS A 408 20.46 -4.31 12.09
C LYS A 408 19.51 -3.13 12.01
N THR A 409 18.49 -3.22 11.16
CA THR A 409 17.49 -2.17 11.02
C THR A 409 16.35 -2.27 12.03
N ILE A 410 16.21 -3.41 12.71
CA ILE A 410 15.12 -3.67 13.66
C ILE A 410 15.62 -4.07 15.07
N LEU A 411 16.86 -4.54 15.18
CA LEU A 411 17.54 -4.85 16.44
C LEU A 411 18.54 -3.74 16.81
N ASN A 412 18.72 -3.52 18.11
CA ASN A 412 19.62 -2.50 18.65
C ASN A 412 21.05 -3.05 18.81
N PHE A 413 21.87 -2.96 17.76
CA PHE A 413 23.27 -3.40 17.78
C PHE A 413 24.21 -2.54 18.64
N SER A 414 23.72 -1.47 19.27
CA SER A 414 24.48 -0.76 20.31
C SER A 414 24.54 -1.55 21.61
N GLU A 415 23.62 -2.50 21.82
CA GLU A 415 23.62 -3.41 22.96
C GLU A 415 24.62 -4.56 22.70
N PRO A 416 25.61 -4.78 23.60
CA PRO A 416 26.62 -5.81 23.40
C PRO A 416 26.04 -7.22 23.19
N VAL A 417 24.92 -7.53 23.85
CA VAL A 417 24.24 -8.83 23.72
C VAL A 417 23.69 -9.07 22.31
N MET A 418 23.34 -8.02 21.55
CA MET A 418 22.91 -8.17 20.16
C MET A 418 24.11 -8.44 19.26
N ALA A 419 25.16 -7.62 19.39
CA ALA A 419 26.37 -7.75 18.57
C ALA A 419 27.14 -9.07 18.81
N SER A 420 27.03 -9.68 20.00
CA SER A 420 27.68 -10.95 20.30
C SER A 420 26.92 -12.19 19.81
N ASN A 421 25.61 -12.07 19.55
CA ASN A 421 24.75 -13.22 19.21
C ASN A 421 24.26 -13.21 17.76
N PHE A 422 24.30 -12.07 17.07
CA PHE A 422 23.71 -11.92 15.74
C PHE A 422 24.64 -11.17 14.78
N ASP A 423 24.60 -11.54 13.51
CA ASP A 423 25.20 -10.74 12.44
C ASP A 423 24.19 -9.72 11.91
N GLY A 424 24.48 -8.43 12.11
CA GLY A 424 23.64 -7.32 11.68
C GLY A 424 23.32 -7.27 10.19
N ASP A 425 24.16 -7.86 9.35
CA ASP A 425 23.96 -7.96 7.91
C ASP A 425 23.15 -9.19 7.48
N THR A 426 22.61 -9.97 8.43
CA THR A 426 21.67 -11.06 8.12
C THR A 426 20.39 -10.51 7.49
N CYS A 427 19.86 -11.23 6.50
CA CYS A 427 18.58 -10.95 5.87
C CYS A 427 17.42 -11.17 6.85
N ILE A 428 16.46 -10.25 6.84
CA ILE A 428 15.20 -10.45 7.55
C ILE A 428 14.37 -11.45 6.75
N TRP A 429 13.87 -12.48 7.45
CA TRP A 429 12.85 -13.38 6.92
C TRP A 429 11.47 -12.77 7.09
N ALA A 430 10.61 -12.95 6.10
CA ALA A 430 9.20 -12.62 6.20
C ALA A 430 8.51 -13.51 7.24
N PHE A 431 7.65 -12.89 8.04
CA PHE A 431 6.75 -13.57 8.95
C PHE A 431 5.32 -13.40 8.43
N GLY A 432 4.49 -14.42 8.55
CA GLY A 432 3.08 -14.42 8.15
C GLY A 432 2.72 -15.40 7.03
N MET A 433 3.69 -16.14 6.53
CA MET A 433 3.54 -17.34 5.71
C MET A 433 4.77 -18.20 5.98
N ASN A 434 4.64 -19.14 6.92
CA ASN A 434 5.78 -19.88 7.45
C ASN A 434 5.38 -21.32 7.71
N LEU A 435 6.17 -22.27 7.22
CA LEU A 435 6.03 -23.68 7.63
C LEU A 435 6.96 -23.94 8.80
N PHE A 436 6.41 -24.41 9.91
CA PHE A 436 7.17 -24.74 11.11
C PHE A 436 7.27 -26.24 11.32
N ASN A 437 8.48 -26.75 11.54
CA ASN A 437 8.73 -28.08 12.07
C ASN A 437 8.70 -28.03 13.60
N LEU A 438 7.62 -28.53 14.18
CA LEU A 438 7.36 -28.50 15.62
C LEU A 438 8.21 -29.52 16.38
N ASP A 439 8.64 -30.61 15.75
CA ASP A 439 9.55 -31.57 16.37
C ASP A 439 10.93 -30.95 16.59
N GLU A 440 11.49 -30.32 15.56
CA GLU A 440 12.76 -29.60 15.66
C GLU A 440 12.65 -28.38 16.59
N TRP A 441 11.50 -27.69 16.59
CA TRP A 441 11.25 -26.61 17.54
C TRP A 441 11.34 -27.11 18.97
N ARG A 442 10.67 -28.23 19.29
CA ARG A 442 10.71 -28.85 20.62
C ARG A 442 12.14 -29.30 20.98
N ARG A 443 12.86 -29.91 20.04
CA ARG A 443 14.24 -30.38 20.24
C ARG A 443 15.21 -29.24 20.56
N HIS A 444 15.01 -28.07 19.95
CA HIS A 444 15.83 -26.88 20.15
C HIS A 444 15.33 -25.95 21.26
N ASP A 445 14.17 -26.23 21.83
CA ASP A 445 13.55 -25.46 22.90
C ASP A 445 13.41 -23.96 22.57
N LEU A 446 12.93 -23.68 21.35
CA LEU A 446 12.85 -22.29 20.86
C LEU A 446 11.76 -21.46 21.56
N THR A 447 10.78 -22.09 22.22
CA THR A 447 9.81 -21.36 23.06
C THR A 447 10.50 -20.78 24.30
N ASP A 448 11.44 -21.49 24.92
CA ASP A 448 12.23 -20.95 26.03
C ASP A 448 13.23 -19.88 25.54
N SER A 449 13.80 -20.03 24.35
CA SER A 449 14.57 -18.96 23.69
C SER A 449 13.74 -17.69 23.53
N PHE A 450 12.48 -17.82 23.07
CA PHE A 450 11.54 -16.71 23.01
C PHE A 450 11.34 -16.05 24.38
N HIS A 451 11.11 -16.83 25.44
CA HIS A 451 10.94 -16.29 26.79
C HIS A 451 12.17 -15.51 27.28
N LYS A 452 13.38 -16.02 26.99
CA LYS A 452 14.64 -15.33 27.34
C LYS A 452 14.76 -13.99 26.63
N TRP A 453 14.55 -13.94 25.32
CA TRP A 453 14.61 -12.68 24.56
C TRP A 453 13.53 -11.70 24.97
N LEU A 454 12.30 -12.19 25.20
CA LEU A 454 11.19 -11.38 25.67
C LEU A 454 11.51 -10.71 27.02
N GLN A 455 12.06 -11.46 27.97
CA GLN A 455 12.42 -10.95 29.29
C GLN A 455 13.53 -9.89 29.18
N LEU A 456 14.62 -10.19 28.46
CA LEU A 456 15.71 -9.24 28.27
C LEU A 456 15.25 -7.94 27.58
N GLY A 457 14.31 -8.04 26.63
CA GLY A 457 13.74 -6.87 25.95
C GLY A 457 12.73 -6.06 26.76
N LYS A 458 12.20 -6.61 27.86
CA LYS A 458 11.43 -5.82 28.83
C LYS A 458 12.35 -4.97 29.71
N GLU A 459 13.54 -5.48 29.99
CA GLU A 459 14.55 -4.81 30.81
C GLU A 459 15.37 -3.79 30.01
N ARG A 460 15.57 -4.05 28.71
CA ARG A 460 16.41 -3.27 27.81
C ARG A 460 15.70 -3.01 26.49
N GLN A 461 16.00 -1.88 25.85
CA GLN A 461 15.43 -1.57 24.53
C GLN A 461 16.19 -2.31 23.41
N LEU A 462 16.03 -3.64 23.33
CA LEU A 462 16.76 -4.52 22.42
C LEU A 462 16.27 -4.46 20.97
N TRP A 463 15.02 -4.10 20.73
CA TRP A 463 14.44 -3.98 19.39
C TRP A 463 13.40 -2.86 19.32
N SER A 464 12.96 -2.56 18.10
CA SER A 464 11.82 -1.67 17.87
C SER A 464 10.75 -2.38 17.02
N GLY A 465 9.48 -2.09 17.30
CA GLY A 465 8.34 -2.66 16.60
C GLY A 465 7.69 -3.86 17.31
N GLY A 466 7.02 -4.71 16.53
CA GLY A 466 6.19 -5.82 17.03
C GLY A 466 6.96 -7.12 17.26
N THR A 467 6.34 -8.25 16.91
CA THR A 467 6.89 -9.60 17.11
C THR A 467 7.89 -10.04 16.04
N LEU A 468 7.98 -9.33 14.90
CA LEU A 468 8.92 -9.67 13.83
C LEU A 468 10.39 -9.70 14.30
N PRO A 469 10.93 -8.67 14.98
CA PRO A 469 12.29 -8.71 15.54
C PRO A 469 12.53 -9.89 16.48
N ILE A 470 11.54 -10.24 17.31
CA ILE A 470 11.63 -11.38 18.22
C ILE A 470 11.73 -12.68 17.42
N GLY A 471 10.93 -12.84 16.36
CA GLY A 471 11.03 -13.97 15.44
C GLY A 471 12.41 -14.10 14.81
N GLN A 472 13.03 -12.99 14.40
CA GLN A 472 14.40 -13.03 13.84
C GLN A 472 15.42 -13.55 14.86
N MET A 473 15.29 -13.19 16.15
CA MET A 473 16.18 -13.65 17.20
C MET A 473 15.94 -15.12 17.57
N VAL A 474 14.66 -15.54 17.65
CA VAL A 474 14.27 -16.90 18.06
C VAL A 474 14.63 -17.93 16.99
N PHE A 475 14.43 -17.62 15.72
CA PHE A 475 14.69 -18.54 14.60
C PHE A 475 16.01 -18.28 13.89
N TYR A 476 16.92 -17.50 14.49
CA TYR A 476 18.24 -17.26 13.96
C TYR A 476 19.00 -18.59 13.81
N ASN A 477 19.58 -18.85 12.64
CA ASN A 477 20.22 -20.14 12.28
C ASN A 477 19.29 -21.38 12.37
N HIS A 478 17.98 -21.18 12.39
CA HIS A 478 16.97 -22.25 12.37
C HIS A 478 15.94 -22.06 11.25
N THR A 479 16.29 -21.28 10.22
CA THR A 479 15.41 -20.91 9.10
C THR A 479 16.04 -21.27 7.76
N ILE A 480 15.26 -21.88 6.87
CA ILE A 480 15.61 -22.09 5.46
C ILE A 480 14.84 -21.08 4.59
N ALA A 481 15.56 -20.49 3.64
CA ALA A 481 15.02 -19.56 2.67
C ALA A 481 14.14 -20.27 1.63
N LEU A 482 12.93 -19.75 1.44
CA LEU A 482 12.03 -20.13 0.34
C LEU A 482 12.22 -19.20 -0.87
N ASP A 483 11.94 -19.72 -2.07
CA ASP A 483 11.84 -18.88 -3.27
C ASP A 483 10.79 -17.78 -3.05
N ARG A 484 11.09 -16.59 -3.59
CA ARG A 484 10.28 -15.40 -3.37
C ARG A 484 8.87 -15.48 -3.94
N SER A 485 8.63 -16.39 -4.89
CA SER A 485 7.29 -16.66 -5.37
C SER A 485 6.38 -17.30 -4.32
N TRP A 486 6.89 -17.82 -3.21
CA TRP A 486 6.05 -18.36 -2.15
C TRP A 486 5.31 -17.27 -1.37
N HIS A 487 5.98 -16.14 -1.09
CA HIS A 487 5.44 -15.09 -0.22
C HIS A 487 5.82 -13.69 -0.70
N LEU A 488 4.86 -13.01 -1.32
CA LEU A 488 4.97 -11.61 -1.70
C LEU A 488 4.32 -10.73 -0.64
N PHE A 489 5.15 -9.99 0.09
CA PHE A 489 4.73 -9.09 1.16
C PHE A 489 5.01 -7.62 0.81
N GLY A 490 4.38 -6.72 1.55
CA GLY A 490 4.50 -5.27 1.44
C GLY A 490 3.27 -4.57 0.88
N LEU A 491 2.21 -5.32 0.56
CA LEU A 491 1.03 -4.79 -0.11
C LEU A 491 0.19 -3.85 0.78
N GLY A 492 0.44 -3.85 2.09
CA GLY A 492 -0.17 -2.93 3.06
C GLY A 492 0.63 -1.66 3.35
N GLN A 493 1.77 -1.44 2.67
CA GLN A 493 2.66 -0.31 2.95
C GLN A 493 2.60 0.77 1.86
N PRO A 494 2.42 2.06 2.23
CA PRO A 494 2.23 3.15 1.28
C PRO A 494 3.46 3.45 0.41
N ASN A 495 4.66 3.19 0.93
CA ASN A 495 5.94 3.49 0.29
C ASN A 495 6.64 2.22 -0.22
N PHE A 496 5.90 1.14 -0.40
CA PHE A 496 6.46 -0.08 -0.99
C PHE A 496 6.74 0.12 -2.47
N ARG A 497 7.77 -0.56 -2.98
CA ARG A 497 8.06 -0.62 -4.43
C ARG A 497 6.78 -0.97 -5.17
N LEU A 498 6.58 -0.33 -6.33
CA LEU A 498 5.49 -0.71 -7.22
C LEU A 498 5.73 -2.15 -7.72
N VAL A 499 4.94 -3.08 -7.19
CA VAL A 499 5.01 -4.49 -7.60
C VAL A 499 4.52 -4.64 -9.04
N SER A 500 5.24 -5.41 -9.86
CA SER A 500 4.82 -5.73 -11.22
C SER A 500 3.65 -6.72 -11.25
N GLU A 501 2.84 -6.70 -12.32
CA GLU A 501 1.79 -7.71 -12.50
C GLU A 501 2.37 -9.13 -12.53
N HIS A 502 3.54 -9.30 -13.15
CA HIS A 502 4.23 -10.59 -13.19
C HIS A 502 4.58 -11.13 -11.78
N GLU A 503 5.06 -10.29 -10.87
CA GLU A 503 5.31 -10.69 -9.48
C GLU A 503 4.01 -11.09 -8.75
N LEU A 504 2.91 -10.35 -8.98
CA LEU A 504 1.60 -10.64 -8.40
C LEU A 504 1.01 -11.97 -8.91
N GLU A 505 1.21 -12.27 -10.20
CA GLU A 505 0.80 -13.53 -10.83
C GLU A 505 1.64 -14.73 -10.37
N LYS A 506 2.95 -14.51 -10.18
CA LYS A 506 3.87 -15.57 -9.76
C LYS A 506 3.68 -15.94 -8.29
N ALA A 507 3.31 -14.99 -7.43
CA ALA A 507 3.19 -15.18 -6.00
C ALA A 507 2.13 -16.23 -5.61
N ALA A 508 2.48 -17.13 -4.69
CA ALA A 508 1.58 -18.11 -4.08
C ALA A 508 0.79 -17.49 -2.93
N VAL A 509 1.40 -16.58 -2.16
CA VAL A 509 0.74 -15.85 -1.08
C VAL A 509 1.02 -14.35 -1.20
N LEU A 510 -0.04 -13.55 -1.18
CA LEU A 510 -0.02 -12.10 -1.15
C LEU A 510 -0.25 -11.61 0.27
N HIS A 511 0.64 -10.80 0.83
CA HIS A 511 0.57 -10.36 2.22
C HIS A 511 0.44 -8.83 2.33
N TYR A 512 -0.64 -8.39 2.99
CA TYR A 512 -1.00 -7.00 3.22
C TYR A 512 -0.43 -6.47 4.56
N ASN A 513 0.80 -6.86 4.90
CA ASN A 513 1.50 -6.37 6.07
C ASN A 513 1.71 -4.85 5.97
N GLY A 514 1.38 -4.14 7.05
CA GLY A 514 1.32 -2.67 7.09
C GLY A 514 -0.04 -2.14 7.50
N ASN A 515 -0.23 -0.82 7.38
CA ASN A 515 -1.42 -0.12 7.87
C ASN A 515 -2.59 -0.14 6.88
N ARG A 516 -2.31 -0.30 5.58
CA ARG A 516 -3.33 -0.21 4.52
C ARG A 516 -3.97 -1.56 4.26
N LYS A 517 -4.70 -2.07 5.28
CA LYS A 517 -5.41 -3.35 5.21
C LYS A 517 -6.52 -3.31 4.15
N PRO A 518 -6.79 -4.43 3.45
CA PRO A 518 -7.74 -4.46 2.34
C PRO A 518 -9.19 -4.25 2.77
N TRP A 519 -9.54 -4.53 4.02
CA TRP A 519 -10.87 -4.25 4.60
C TRP A 519 -11.05 -2.80 5.10
N LEU A 520 -10.05 -1.93 4.93
CA LEU A 520 -10.13 -0.53 5.32
C LEU A 520 -10.27 0.38 4.09
N GLU A 521 -10.81 1.59 4.29
CA GLU A 521 -10.93 2.60 3.23
C GLU A 521 -9.56 3.06 2.71
N ILE A 522 -8.56 3.14 3.61
CA ILE A 522 -7.18 3.52 3.29
C ILE A 522 -6.37 2.41 2.56
N SER A 523 -7.01 1.29 2.21
CA SER A 523 -6.43 0.22 1.40
C SER A 523 -5.80 0.73 0.10
N ILE A 524 -4.81 0.01 -0.43
CA ILE A 524 -4.25 0.32 -1.76
C ILE A 524 -5.18 -0.29 -2.83
N PRO A 525 -5.85 0.52 -3.67
CA PRO A 525 -6.90 0.02 -4.58
C PRO A 525 -6.40 -1.08 -5.51
N ARG A 526 -5.18 -0.94 -6.05
CA ARG A 526 -4.55 -1.92 -6.94
C ARG A 526 -4.46 -3.32 -6.33
N TYR A 527 -4.17 -3.43 -5.04
CA TYR A 527 -4.02 -4.74 -4.38
C TYR A 527 -5.32 -5.23 -3.75
N LYS A 528 -6.27 -4.32 -3.47
CA LYS A 528 -7.57 -4.66 -2.87
C LYS A 528 -8.36 -5.67 -3.70
N VAL A 529 -8.26 -5.61 -5.03
CA VAL A 529 -8.98 -6.47 -5.98
C VAL A 529 -8.75 -7.97 -5.71
N TYR A 530 -7.55 -8.37 -5.29
CA TYR A 530 -7.24 -9.77 -5.03
C TYR A 530 -7.87 -10.29 -3.74
N TRP A 531 -8.10 -9.40 -2.76
CA TRP A 531 -8.74 -9.75 -1.50
C TRP A 531 -10.27 -9.84 -1.64
N LYS A 532 -10.88 -8.89 -2.36
CA LYS A 532 -12.34 -8.84 -2.58
C LYS A 532 -12.90 -10.10 -3.23
N LYS A 533 -12.14 -10.75 -4.11
CA LYS A 533 -12.54 -11.96 -4.85
C LYS A 533 -13.01 -13.11 -3.94
N TYR A 534 -12.52 -13.16 -2.70
CA TYR A 534 -12.78 -14.25 -1.76
C TYR A 534 -13.86 -13.93 -0.72
N LEU A 535 -14.55 -12.79 -0.87
CA LEU A 535 -15.73 -12.45 -0.08
C LEU A 535 -17.01 -12.63 -0.88
N ASN A 536 -18.01 -13.25 -0.26
CA ASN A 536 -19.35 -13.32 -0.81
C ASN A 536 -20.16 -12.08 -0.38
N TYR A 537 -20.04 -10.99 -1.15
CA TYR A 537 -20.77 -9.73 -0.88
C TYR A 537 -22.30 -9.86 -0.92
N ASN A 538 -22.84 -10.97 -1.45
CA ASN A 538 -24.28 -11.25 -1.39
C ASN A 538 -24.72 -11.86 -0.05
N ASN A 539 -23.79 -12.11 0.89
CA ASN A 539 -24.12 -12.59 2.22
C ASN A 539 -24.99 -11.56 2.97
N SER A 540 -26.10 -12.02 3.55
CA SER A 540 -27.11 -11.17 4.19
C SER A 540 -26.56 -10.32 5.34
N PHE A 541 -25.57 -10.82 6.09
CA PHE A 541 -24.92 -10.08 7.17
C PHE A 541 -24.04 -8.94 6.64
N LEU A 542 -23.35 -9.15 5.53
CA LEU A 542 -22.54 -8.09 4.89
C LEU A 542 -23.43 -6.98 4.34
N LEU A 543 -24.47 -7.35 3.59
CA LEU A 543 -25.44 -6.40 3.02
C LEU A 543 -26.14 -5.58 4.10
N ARG A 544 -26.62 -6.21 5.17
CA ARG A 544 -27.30 -5.53 6.28
C ARG A 544 -26.40 -4.52 6.98
N CYS A 545 -25.08 -4.76 7.00
CA CYS A 545 -24.10 -3.91 7.64
C CYS A 545 -23.38 -2.96 6.68
N ASN A 546 -23.93 -2.74 5.48
CA ASN A 546 -23.41 -1.80 4.48
C ASN A 546 -21.95 -2.11 4.08
N ILE A 547 -21.61 -3.40 4.03
CA ILE A 547 -20.32 -3.90 3.52
C ILE A 547 -20.56 -4.37 2.09
N HIS A 548 -20.18 -3.53 1.14
CA HIS A 548 -20.35 -3.76 -0.30
C HIS A 548 -18.99 -3.85 -0.99
N GLU A 549 -19.03 -4.27 -2.25
CA GLU A 549 -17.83 -4.41 -3.08
C GLU A 549 -17.03 -3.12 -3.19
#